data_AF-A0AAU3CG26-F1
#
_entry.id   AF-A0AAU3CG26-F1
#
_cell.length_a   1.000
_cell.length_b   1.000
_cell.length_c   1.000
_cell.angle_alpha   90.00
_cell.angle_beta   90.00
_cell.angle_gamma   90.00
#
_symmetry.space_group_name_H-M   'P 1'
#
loop_
_entity.id
_entity.type
_entity.pdbx_description
1 polymer ?
#
loop_
_entity_poly.entity_id
_entity_poly.type
_entity_poly.pdbx_seq_one_letter_code
_entity_poly.pdbx_strand_id
1 'polypeptide(L)'
;MSYPTPADVTRTAEALADRHPGLCRLSTIGHSRRGVPLRMLSVGNGSRHALVVAGAHPNEYVGGGTLLALAHRALAGERPGTVWHLMLCLDPDGARLNDGGHHADTLFGHYRRFFRPTADEQPEWAPALPRPRFLPESRALLDVIRRLRPFIQISLHGTDIGGTFAQVTREVPGLDRTLAASAERLGIPVERAPLDALHWPTSAPGVFVLPPPGAPERPTAFPENAHRSTWLAPHAHGGVTAVVEVPVWAAAGFADLTPHPAPEQRLQHWAERLRDYAHTVRGHYERARPHLPPPGPGTGFSMHRAVAETLRVCGPLADSWDPAHPSFTPLPDLTRARTASIEGFARRTPLRAAAMLLRLLEEYAPTPATAPQRAELEALVARWCAAYSASFTATWVPVDRQIEHQVNVTTAAVEAAEGHLAAS
;
A
#
# COMPACT_ATOMS: atom_id res chain seq x y z
N MET A 1 10.13 15.12 11.29
CA MET A 1 10.84 14.50 10.15
C MET A 1 9.86 14.37 9.01
N SER A 2 10.20 14.76 7.78
CA SER A 2 9.37 14.50 6.58
C SER A 2 9.77 13.18 5.94
N TYR A 3 8.90 12.61 5.11
CA TYR A 3 9.27 11.44 4.30
C TYR A 3 10.33 11.82 3.27
N PRO A 4 11.36 10.99 3.03
CA PRO A 4 12.27 11.21 1.91
C PRO A 4 11.54 10.97 0.59
N THR A 5 11.78 11.83 -0.40
CA THR A 5 11.28 11.60 -1.76
C THR A 5 12.07 10.48 -2.45
N PRO A 6 11.57 9.86 -3.53
CA PRO A 6 12.35 8.90 -4.31
C PRO A 6 13.70 9.46 -4.80
N ALA A 7 13.76 10.77 -5.08
CA ALA A 7 14.99 11.48 -5.46
C ALA A 7 15.97 11.57 -4.27
N ASP A 8 15.49 11.87 -3.06
CA ASP A 8 16.30 11.87 -1.85
C ASP A 8 16.88 10.48 -1.56
N VAL A 9 16.04 9.44 -1.65
CA VAL A 9 16.45 8.05 -1.45
C VAL A 9 17.55 7.66 -2.45
N THR A 10 17.38 8.02 -3.73
CA THR A 10 18.37 7.75 -4.78
C THR A 10 19.70 8.44 -4.50
N ARG A 11 19.67 9.73 -4.17
CA ARG A 11 20.85 10.53 -3.82
C ARG A 11 21.59 9.98 -2.60
N THR A 12 20.86 9.56 -1.57
CA THR A 12 21.47 8.93 -0.39
C THR A 12 22.09 7.57 -0.73
N ALA A 13 21.43 6.77 -1.57
CA ALA A 13 21.97 5.49 -2.02
C ALA A 13 23.26 5.65 -2.84
N GLU A 14 23.34 6.66 -3.70
CA GLU A 14 24.57 7.03 -4.43
C GLU A 14 25.70 7.36 -3.46
N ALA A 15 25.45 8.25 -2.49
CA ALA A 15 26.44 8.60 -1.47
C ALA A 15 26.88 7.40 -0.62
N LEU A 16 26.00 6.43 -0.36
CA LEU A 16 26.35 5.19 0.35
C LEU A 16 27.23 4.27 -0.51
N ALA A 17 26.95 4.15 -1.80
CA ALA A 17 27.77 3.38 -2.74
C ALA A 17 29.18 3.99 -2.90
N ASP A 18 29.27 5.32 -2.98
CA ASP A 18 30.54 6.02 -3.13
C ASP A 18 31.41 5.94 -1.87
N ARG A 19 30.79 6.02 -0.68
CA ARG A 19 31.53 5.93 0.60
C ARG A 19 31.92 4.52 0.99
N HIS A 20 31.17 3.51 0.57
CA HIS A 20 31.39 2.12 0.95
C HIS A 20 31.45 1.18 -0.28
N PRO A 21 32.34 1.41 -1.26
CA PRO A 21 32.34 0.69 -2.53
C PRO A 21 32.60 -0.83 -2.40
N GLY A 22 33.18 -1.28 -1.30
CA GLY A 22 33.39 -2.71 -1.00
C GLY A 22 32.17 -3.42 -0.38
N LEU A 23 31.13 -2.69 0.02
CA LEU A 23 29.92 -3.23 0.68
C LEU A 23 28.63 -2.79 -0.02
N CYS A 24 28.64 -1.64 -0.69
CA CYS A 24 27.48 -1.06 -1.35
C CYS A 24 27.67 -1.08 -2.87
N ARG A 25 26.67 -1.61 -3.59
CA ARG A 25 26.60 -1.55 -5.05
C ARG A 25 25.24 -1.02 -5.48
N LEU A 26 25.24 0.14 -6.12
CA LEU A 26 24.05 0.70 -6.76
C LEU A 26 23.99 0.29 -8.23
N SER A 27 22.85 -0.24 -8.68
CA SER A 27 22.63 -0.60 -10.07
C SER A 27 21.29 -0.11 -10.61
N THR A 28 21.22 0.11 -11.92
CA THR A 28 19.95 0.23 -12.65
C THR A 28 19.49 -1.17 -13.03
N ILE A 29 18.27 -1.53 -12.63
CA ILE A 29 17.68 -2.86 -12.86
C ILE A 29 16.60 -2.87 -13.94
N GLY A 30 16.25 -1.69 -14.47
CA GLY A 30 15.26 -1.51 -15.52
C GLY A 30 14.89 -0.03 -15.65
N HIS A 31 13.84 0.24 -16.42
CA HIS A 31 13.23 1.56 -16.54
C HIS A 31 11.72 1.43 -16.40
N SER A 32 11.08 2.46 -15.85
CA SER A 32 9.62 2.57 -15.78
C SER A 32 9.00 2.71 -17.18
N ARG A 33 7.67 2.67 -17.24
CA ARG A 33 6.90 2.94 -18.48
C ARG A 33 7.26 4.27 -19.11
N ARG A 34 7.64 5.28 -18.32
CA ARG A 34 8.08 6.60 -18.80
C ARG A 34 9.59 6.76 -18.88
N GLY A 35 10.35 5.68 -18.78
CA GLY A 35 11.80 5.70 -18.95
C GLY A 35 12.59 6.17 -17.73
N VAL A 36 11.98 6.26 -16.55
CA VAL A 36 12.68 6.60 -15.31
C VAL A 36 13.48 5.39 -14.84
N PRO A 37 14.80 5.53 -14.55
CA PRO A 37 15.60 4.41 -14.07
C PRO A 37 15.07 3.79 -12.79
N LEU A 38 14.90 2.46 -12.78
CA LEU A 38 14.62 1.68 -11.58
C LEU A 38 15.95 1.31 -10.93
N ARG A 39 16.18 1.77 -9.71
CA ARG A 39 17.48 1.66 -9.02
C ARG A 39 17.40 0.69 -7.85
N MET A 40 18.47 -0.05 -7.63
CA MET A 40 18.60 -1.00 -6.52
C MET A 40 19.95 -0.83 -5.84
N LEU A 41 19.94 -0.56 -4.53
CA LEU A 41 21.13 -0.56 -3.70
C LEU A 41 21.31 -1.95 -3.08
N SER A 42 22.42 -2.62 -3.35
CA SER A 42 22.79 -3.87 -2.67
C SER A 42 23.79 -3.56 -1.57
N VAL A 43 23.56 -4.05 -0.35
CA VAL A 43 24.41 -3.80 0.83
C VAL A 43 24.80 -5.11 1.51
N GLY A 44 26.09 -5.27 1.82
CA GLY A 44 26.62 -6.43 2.52
C GLY A 44 27.24 -7.48 1.59
N ASN A 45 27.85 -8.49 2.20
CA ASN A 45 28.53 -9.59 1.51
C ASN A 45 27.99 -10.94 2.02
N GLY A 46 27.76 -11.88 1.12
CA GLY A 46 27.24 -13.19 1.48
C GLY A 46 26.58 -13.93 0.32
N SER A 47 26.09 -15.13 0.61
CA SER A 47 25.40 -16.01 -0.35
C SER A 47 23.88 -16.01 -0.19
N ARG A 48 23.36 -15.37 0.87
CA ARG A 48 21.92 -15.26 1.13
C ARG A 48 21.42 -13.90 0.67
N HIS A 49 20.28 -13.88 -0.01
CA HIS A 49 19.74 -12.68 -0.63
C HIS A 49 18.37 -12.34 -0.04
N ALA A 50 18.27 -11.17 0.60
CA ALA A 50 16.99 -10.58 1.01
C ALA A 50 16.65 -9.43 0.05
N LEU A 51 15.43 -9.42 -0.50
CA LEU A 51 14.96 -8.36 -1.38
C LEU A 51 13.95 -7.49 -0.63
N VAL A 52 14.13 -6.18 -0.61
CA VAL A 52 13.21 -5.22 -0.01
C VAL A 52 12.78 -4.22 -1.06
N VAL A 53 11.48 -4.03 -1.25
CA VAL A 53 10.88 -3.24 -2.32
C VAL A 53 10.07 -2.09 -1.73
N ALA A 54 10.44 -0.85 -2.05
CA ALA A 54 9.66 0.34 -1.69
C ALA A 54 8.94 0.94 -2.89
N GLY A 55 7.91 1.75 -2.62
CA GLY A 55 7.20 2.50 -3.64
C GLY A 55 6.44 1.60 -4.62
N ALA A 56 5.91 0.47 -4.13
CA ALA A 56 4.96 -0.35 -4.89
C ALA A 56 3.67 0.42 -5.20
N HIS A 57 3.25 1.28 -4.25
CA HIS A 57 2.22 2.26 -4.46
C HIS A 57 2.75 3.69 -4.26
N PRO A 58 2.33 4.65 -5.10
CA PRO A 58 2.94 5.96 -5.12
C PRO A 58 2.50 6.91 -3.99
N ASN A 59 1.42 6.57 -3.28
CA ASN A 59 0.92 7.34 -2.13
C ASN A 59 1.48 6.87 -0.78
N GLU A 60 2.36 5.87 -0.77
CA GLU A 60 2.88 5.23 0.45
C GLU A 60 4.34 5.62 0.69
N TYR A 61 4.54 6.65 1.52
CA TYR A 61 5.80 7.39 1.57
C TYR A 61 6.86 6.81 2.52
N VAL A 62 6.47 5.95 3.46
CA VAL A 62 7.35 5.43 4.53
C VAL A 62 8.52 4.60 4.01
N GLY A 63 8.30 3.83 2.93
CA GLY A 63 9.23 2.81 2.47
C GLY A 63 10.63 3.34 2.14
N GLY A 64 10.73 4.56 1.59
CA GLY A 64 12.02 5.17 1.28
C GLY A 64 12.91 5.36 2.51
N GLY A 65 12.34 5.86 3.62
CA GLY A 65 13.06 6.03 4.87
C GLY A 65 13.47 4.69 5.50
N THR A 66 12.59 3.69 5.40
CA THR A 66 12.85 2.31 5.84
C THR A 66 14.03 1.69 5.10
N LEU A 67 14.12 1.84 3.77
CA LEU A 67 15.27 1.33 3.00
C LEU A 67 16.59 1.96 3.46
N LEU A 68 16.62 3.28 3.68
CA LEU A 68 17.83 3.97 4.11
C LEU A 68 18.27 3.51 5.51
N ALA A 69 17.33 3.36 6.43
CA ALA A 69 17.61 2.83 7.77
C ALA A 69 18.14 1.39 7.72
N LEU A 70 17.54 0.52 6.89
CA LEU A 70 18.03 -0.84 6.67
C LEU A 70 19.44 -0.87 6.06
N ALA A 71 19.74 0.01 5.10
CA ALA A 71 21.08 0.13 4.52
C ALA A 71 22.13 0.46 5.59
N HIS A 72 21.82 1.40 6.49
CA HIS A 72 22.72 1.73 7.61
C HIS A 72 22.89 0.56 8.60
N ARG A 73 21.82 -0.17 8.94
CA ARG A 73 21.90 -1.36 9.79
C ARG A 73 22.75 -2.48 9.15
N ALA A 74 22.57 -2.72 7.86
CA ALA A 74 23.37 -3.69 7.11
C ALA A 74 24.86 -3.29 7.05
N LEU A 75 25.17 -2.00 6.87
CA LEU A 75 26.55 -1.48 6.94
C LEU A 75 27.17 -1.61 8.34
N ALA A 76 26.36 -1.55 9.38
CA ALA A 76 26.79 -1.80 10.76
C ALA A 76 27.03 -3.29 11.07
N GLY A 77 26.85 -4.18 10.09
CA GLY A 77 27.11 -5.61 10.22
C GLY A 77 25.93 -6.45 10.71
N GLU A 78 24.71 -5.89 10.72
CA GLU A 78 23.53 -6.69 11.02
C GLU A 78 23.25 -7.74 9.94
N ARG A 79 22.95 -8.98 10.36
CA ARG A 79 22.78 -10.17 9.49
C ARG A 79 24.02 -10.46 8.63
N PRO A 80 25.15 -10.84 9.24
CA PRO A 80 26.34 -11.21 8.48
C PRO A 80 26.05 -12.38 7.54
N GLY A 81 26.63 -12.36 6.33
CA GLY A 81 26.39 -13.39 5.31
C GLY A 81 25.09 -13.22 4.51
N THR A 82 24.36 -12.12 4.71
CA THR A 82 23.18 -11.75 3.94
C THR A 82 23.44 -10.45 3.17
N VAL A 83 23.07 -10.46 1.90
CA VAL A 83 23.08 -9.27 1.04
C VAL A 83 21.66 -8.71 0.99
N TRP A 84 21.53 -7.45 1.41
CA TRP A 84 20.28 -6.70 1.37
C TRP A 84 20.15 -6.00 0.02
N HIS A 85 19.16 -6.39 -0.78
CA HIS A 85 18.85 -5.78 -2.06
C HIS A 85 17.66 -4.83 -1.91
N LEU A 86 17.92 -3.53 -1.95
CA LEU A 86 16.96 -2.48 -1.65
C LEU A 86 16.51 -1.81 -2.96
N MET A 87 15.33 -2.16 -3.47
CA MET A 87 14.74 -1.54 -4.65
C MET A 87 14.08 -0.22 -4.27
N LEU A 88 14.69 0.89 -4.71
CA LEU A 88 14.47 2.22 -4.12
C LEU A 88 13.07 2.79 -4.37
N CYS A 89 12.47 2.49 -5.53
CA CYS A 89 11.12 2.86 -5.89
C CYS A 89 10.65 2.00 -7.06
N LEU A 90 9.56 1.23 -6.88
CA LEU A 90 9.02 0.35 -7.92
C LEU A 90 8.16 1.09 -8.95
N ASP A 91 7.37 2.07 -8.53
CA ASP A 91 6.56 2.92 -9.42
C ASP A 91 6.97 4.40 -9.36
N PRO A 92 8.15 4.78 -9.90
CA PRO A 92 8.60 6.17 -9.89
C PRO A 92 7.70 7.08 -10.75
N ASP A 93 6.99 6.53 -11.74
CA ASP A 93 6.08 7.27 -12.60
C ASP A 93 4.85 7.74 -11.81
N GLY A 94 4.26 6.84 -11.02
CA GLY A 94 3.19 7.18 -10.10
C GLY A 94 3.67 8.05 -8.94
N ALA A 95 4.87 7.79 -8.40
CA ALA A 95 5.39 8.53 -7.25
C ALA A 95 5.50 10.03 -7.54
N ARG A 96 5.94 10.39 -8.75
CA ARG A 96 5.98 11.79 -9.22
C ARG A 96 4.61 12.48 -9.23
N LEU A 97 3.51 11.72 -9.41
CA LEU A 97 2.16 12.29 -9.33
C LEU A 97 1.70 12.56 -7.90
N ASN A 98 2.41 12.07 -6.89
CA ASN A 98 2.20 12.36 -5.48
C ASN A 98 3.22 13.36 -4.90
N ASP A 99 4.04 14.01 -5.74
CA ASP A 99 5.01 15.00 -5.29
C ASP A 99 4.35 16.08 -4.41
N GLY A 100 5.00 16.40 -3.29
CA GLY A 100 4.49 17.29 -2.25
C GLY A 100 3.65 16.60 -1.17
N GLY A 101 3.13 15.39 -1.40
CA GLY A 101 2.40 14.62 -0.37
C GLY A 101 3.28 14.20 0.82
N HIS A 102 4.59 14.10 0.60
CA HIS A 102 5.61 13.79 1.62
C HIS A 102 5.70 14.80 2.78
N HIS A 103 5.10 15.98 2.62
CA HIS A 103 5.07 17.04 3.64
C HIS A 103 3.71 17.18 4.34
N ALA A 104 2.71 16.37 3.96
CA ALA A 104 1.39 16.45 4.55
C ALA A 104 1.43 15.99 6.01
N ASP A 105 0.99 16.86 6.91
CA ASP A 105 0.81 16.64 8.35
C ASP A 105 -0.67 16.51 8.74
N THR A 106 -1.58 16.76 7.80
CA THR A 106 -3.03 16.62 7.94
C THR A 106 -3.59 15.68 6.89
N LEU A 107 -4.72 15.02 7.22
CA LEU A 107 -5.41 14.13 6.29
C LEU A 107 -5.87 14.88 5.02
N PHE A 108 -6.35 16.12 5.17
CA PHE A 108 -6.70 16.95 4.01
C PHE A 108 -5.48 17.27 3.14
N GLY A 109 -4.35 17.66 3.72
CA GLY A 109 -3.11 17.91 2.99
C GLY A 109 -2.63 16.68 2.20
N HIS A 110 -2.75 15.49 2.80
CA HIS A 110 -2.42 14.22 2.14
C HIS A 110 -3.34 13.97 0.94
N TYR A 111 -4.66 14.06 1.14
CA TYR A 111 -5.61 13.84 0.06
C TYR A 111 -5.51 14.89 -1.06
N ARG A 112 -5.11 16.13 -0.76
CA ARG A 112 -4.92 17.18 -1.78
C ARG A 112 -3.88 16.85 -2.85
N ARG A 113 -2.92 15.98 -2.55
CA ARG A 113 -1.87 15.52 -3.49
C ARG A 113 -2.03 14.06 -3.91
N PHE A 114 -3.12 13.42 -3.50
CA PHE A 114 -3.29 11.99 -3.68
C PHE A 114 -3.33 11.58 -5.16
N PHE A 115 -2.64 10.49 -5.46
CA PHE A 115 -2.80 9.72 -6.68
C PHE A 115 -2.58 8.23 -6.39
N ARG A 116 -3.50 7.39 -6.87
CA ARG A 116 -3.36 5.93 -6.87
C ARG A 116 -3.74 5.43 -8.26
N PRO A 117 -2.85 4.73 -8.99
CA PRO A 117 -3.17 4.24 -10.32
C PRO A 117 -4.18 3.09 -10.27
N THR A 118 -4.77 2.75 -11.42
CA THR A 118 -5.60 1.56 -11.56
C THR A 118 -4.78 0.29 -11.35
N ALA A 119 -5.40 -0.84 -11.00
CA ALA A 119 -4.68 -2.07 -10.70
C ALA A 119 -3.77 -2.56 -11.85
N ASP A 120 -4.16 -2.32 -13.11
CA ASP A 120 -3.37 -2.65 -14.30
C ASP A 120 -2.18 -1.71 -14.55
N GLU A 121 -2.03 -0.69 -13.72
CA GLU A 121 -0.94 0.28 -13.70
C GLU A 121 -0.13 0.22 -12.37
N GLN A 122 -0.46 -0.71 -11.47
CA GLN A 122 0.27 -0.99 -10.23
C GLN A 122 1.24 -2.15 -10.45
N PRO A 123 2.58 -1.98 -10.35
CA PRO A 123 3.54 -3.00 -10.78
C PRO A 123 3.42 -4.37 -10.11
N GLU A 124 3.04 -4.44 -8.83
CA GLU A 124 2.86 -5.72 -8.13
C GLU A 124 1.56 -6.43 -8.49
N TRP A 125 0.52 -5.66 -8.87
CA TRP A 125 -0.84 -6.15 -9.14
C TRP A 125 -1.17 -6.33 -10.62
N ALA A 126 -0.54 -5.58 -11.52
CA ALA A 126 -0.83 -5.66 -12.96
C ALA A 126 -0.66 -7.09 -13.54
N PRO A 127 0.33 -7.90 -13.12
CA PRO A 127 0.41 -9.32 -13.50
C PRO A 127 -0.71 -10.20 -12.94
N ALA A 128 -1.36 -9.76 -11.86
CA ALA A 128 -2.35 -10.52 -11.10
C ALA A 128 -3.78 -10.42 -11.66
N LEU A 129 -4.00 -9.58 -12.67
CA LEU A 129 -5.33 -9.35 -13.24
C LEU A 129 -5.82 -10.54 -14.11
N PRO A 130 -7.13 -10.65 -14.36
CA PRO A 130 -7.68 -11.66 -15.27
C PRO A 130 -7.12 -11.55 -16.69
N ARG A 131 -6.79 -10.31 -17.10
CA ARG A 131 -5.98 -10.01 -18.29
C ARG A 131 -4.65 -9.41 -17.82
N PRO A 132 -3.62 -10.25 -17.56
CA PRO A 132 -2.36 -9.79 -17.00
C PRO A 132 -1.68 -8.73 -17.87
N ARG A 133 -1.13 -7.70 -17.22
CA ARG A 133 -0.20 -6.76 -17.84
C ARG A 133 1.14 -6.84 -17.12
N PHE A 134 2.19 -7.09 -17.89
CA PHE A 134 3.57 -7.09 -17.38
C PHE A 134 4.23 -5.78 -17.74
N LEU A 135 4.07 -4.79 -16.86
CA LEU A 135 4.68 -3.47 -16.99
C LEU A 135 6.22 -3.61 -16.98
N PRO A 136 6.97 -2.68 -17.59
CA PRO A 136 8.43 -2.62 -17.45
C PRO A 136 8.91 -2.75 -16.00
N GLU A 137 8.22 -2.11 -15.06
CA GLU A 137 8.45 -2.17 -13.62
C GLU A 137 8.23 -3.57 -13.06
N SER A 138 7.10 -4.21 -13.42
CA SER A 138 6.80 -5.60 -13.05
C SER A 138 7.86 -6.56 -13.57
N ARG A 139 8.30 -6.38 -14.83
CA ARG A 139 9.34 -7.22 -15.45
C ARG A 139 10.68 -7.04 -14.75
N ALA A 140 11.08 -5.82 -14.44
CA ALA A 140 12.32 -5.55 -13.71
C ALA A 140 12.32 -6.23 -12.33
N LEU A 141 11.21 -6.15 -11.58
CA LEU A 141 11.07 -6.85 -10.30
C LEU A 141 11.16 -8.37 -10.47
N LEU A 142 10.41 -8.96 -11.40
CA LEU A 142 10.43 -10.40 -11.66
C LEU A 142 11.81 -10.89 -12.11
N ASP A 143 12.53 -10.13 -12.92
CA ASP A 143 13.89 -10.44 -13.35
C ASP A 143 14.91 -10.37 -12.20
N VAL A 144 14.73 -9.40 -11.28
CA VAL A 144 15.52 -9.31 -10.04
C VAL A 144 15.28 -10.54 -9.18
N ILE A 145 14.02 -10.93 -8.95
CA ILE A 145 13.67 -12.13 -8.15
C ILE A 145 14.27 -13.38 -8.78
N ARG A 146 14.12 -13.57 -10.10
CA ARG A 146 14.67 -14.72 -10.84
C ARG A 146 16.20 -14.82 -10.74
N ARG A 147 16.87 -13.67 -10.79
CA ARG A 147 18.35 -13.59 -10.73
C ARG A 147 18.87 -13.80 -9.31
N LEU A 148 18.26 -13.14 -8.32
CA LEU A 148 18.73 -13.14 -6.93
C LEU A 148 18.28 -14.38 -6.15
N ARG A 149 17.15 -14.99 -6.56
CA ARG A 149 16.51 -16.11 -5.85
C ARG A 149 16.39 -15.81 -4.35
N PRO A 150 15.75 -14.69 -3.99
CA PRO A 150 15.74 -14.24 -2.60
C PRO A 150 15.00 -15.26 -1.73
N PHE A 151 15.54 -15.54 -0.55
CA PHE A 151 14.82 -16.37 0.42
C PHE A 151 13.63 -15.63 1.02
N ILE A 152 13.68 -14.30 1.02
CA ILE A 152 12.57 -13.45 1.37
C ILE A 152 12.51 -12.20 0.50
N GLN A 153 11.32 -11.88 0.02
CA GLN A 153 10.94 -10.56 -0.44
C GLN A 153 10.16 -9.85 0.65
N ILE A 154 10.50 -8.60 0.91
CA ILE A 154 9.73 -7.70 1.75
C ILE A 154 9.17 -6.61 0.85
N SER A 155 7.84 -6.50 0.74
CA SER A 155 7.20 -5.38 0.07
C SER A 155 6.75 -4.38 1.13
N LEU A 156 7.27 -3.15 1.05
CA LEU A 156 7.00 -2.08 2.02
C LEU A 156 5.77 -1.29 1.59
N HIS A 157 4.71 -1.37 2.39
CA HIS A 157 3.44 -0.68 2.14
C HIS A 157 3.06 0.21 3.32
N GLY A 158 1.97 0.96 3.17
CA GLY A 158 1.41 1.75 4.24
C GLY A 158 -0.08 1.96 4.09
N THR A 159 -0.75 2.19 5.22
CA THR A 159 -2.17 2.51 5.26
C THR A 159 -2.38 3.97 5.64
N ASP A 160 -3.48 4.57 5.18
CA ASP A 160 -3.82 5.94 5.57
C ASP A 160 -4.17 5.95 7.08
N ILE A 161 -5.40 5.58 7.43
CA ILE A 161 -5.87 5.44 8.82
C ILE A 161 -6.02 3.95 9.12
N GLY A 162 -5.45 3.47 10.23
CA GLY A 162 -5.57 2.07 10.61
C GLY A 162 -4.61 1.64 11.73
N GLY A 163 -4.23 0.37 11.68
CA GLY A 163 -3.14 -0.19 12.46
C GLY A 163 -2.06 -0.79 11.56
N THR A 164 -1.03 -1.35 12.18
CA THR A 164 -0.01 -2.15 11.48
C THR A 164 -0.43 -3.61 11.38
N PHE A 165 -0.07 -4.25 10.28
CA PHE A 165 -0.22 -5.68 10.07
C PHE A 165 0.80 -6.17 9.02
N ALA A 166 0.87 -7.48 8.85
CA ALA A 166 1.65 -8.12 7.80
C ALA A 166 0.81 -9.15 7.05
N GLN A 167 0.97 -9.18 5.72
CA GLN A 167 0.46 -10.24 4.86
C GLN A 167 1.64 -11.08 4.37
N VAL A 168 1.60 -12.39 4.60
CA VAL A 168 2.69 -13.30 4.24
C VAL A 168 2.21 -14.38 3.27
N THR A 169 2.99 -14.70 2.25
CA THR A 169 2.61 -15.71 1.24
C THR A 169 2.81 -17.15 1.71
N ARG A 170 3.48 -17.31 2.85
CA ARG A 170 3.63 -18.54 3.66
C ARG A 170 3.92 -18.12 5.10
N GLU A 171 3.68 -19.00 6.06
CA GLU A 171 4.02 -18.73 7.46
C GLU A 171 5.49 -18.30 7.64
N VAL A 172 5.69 -17.25 8.43
CA VAL A 172 6.98 -16.74 8.87
C VAL A 172 6.98 -16.76 10.40
N PRO A 173 7.37 -17.87 11.04
CA PRO A 173 7.20 -18.06 12.47
C PRO A 173 7.89 -16.99 13.32
N GLY A 174 7.18 -16.44 14.30
CA GLY A 174 7.71 -15.46 15.24
C GLY A 174 7.71 -14.00 14.77
N LEU A 175 7.28 -13.71 13.53
CA LEU A 175 7.12 -12.35 13.02
C LEU A 175 6.15 -11.52 13.86
N ASP A 176 5.08 -12.15 14.33
CA ASP A 176 4.02 -11.57 15.15
C ASP A 176 4.53 -10.98 16.47
N ARG A 177 5.50 -11.65 17.11
CA ARG A 177 6.06 -11.18 18.39
C ARG A 177 6.77 -9.85 18.23
N THR A 178 7.62 -9.72 17.21
CA THR A 178 8.33 -8.46 16.95
C THR A 178 7.40 -7.39 16.42
N LEU A 179 6.41 -7.76 15.59
CA LEU A 179 5.37 -6.85 15.13
C LEU A 179 4.62 -6.26 16.33
N ALA A 180 4.09 -7.09 17.23
CA ALA A 180 3.35 -6.66 18.40
C ALA A 180 4.22 -5.83 19.37
N ALA A 181 5.43 -6.29 19.69
CA ALA A 181 6.32 -5.58 20.62
C ALA A 181 6.78 -4.22 20.06
N SER A 182 7.09 -4.14 18.76
CA SER A 182 7.44 -2.89 18.09
C SER A 182 6.23 -1.94 18.04
N ALA A 183 5.04 -2.46 17.75
CA ALA A 183 3.80 -1.70 17.69
C ALA A 183 3.45 -1.09 19.07
N GLU A 184 3.50 -1.90 20.12
CA GLU A 184 3.26 -1.48 21.50
C GLU A 184 4.23 -0.37 21.93
N ARG A 185 5.54 -0.57 21.73
CA ARG A 185 6.57 0.42 22.10
C ARG A 185 6.37 1.77 21.40
N LEU A 186 5.88 1.75 20.16
CA LEU A 186 5.75 2.95 19.33
C LEU A 186 4.36 3.58 19.39
N GLY A 187 3.41 2.94 20.09
CA GLY A 187 2.02 3.40 20.20
C GLY A 187 1.22 3.20 18.92
N ILE A 188 1.53 2.15 18.14
CA ILE A 188 0.85 1.79 16.90
C ILE A 188 -0.12 0.64 17.21
N PRO A 189 -1.42 0.75 16.91
CA PRO A 189 -2.35 -0.37 17.04
C PRO A 189 -1.99 -1.51 16.09
N VAL A 190 -2.11 -2.76 16.55
CA VAL A 190 -2.04 -3.94 15.67
C VAL A 190 -3.41 -4.18 15.05
N GLU A 191 -3.53 -4.06 13.74
CA GLU A 191 -4.79 -4.24 13.03
C GLU A 191 -5.18 -5.72 13.00
N ARG A 192 -6.42 -6.01 13.39
CA ARG A 192 -6.89 -7.39 13.60
C ARG A 192 -7.75 -7.95 12.48
N ALA A 193 -8.25 -7.10 11.60
CA ALA A 193 -9.19 -7.47 10.56
C ALA A 193 -9.09 -6.56 9.31
N PRO A 194 -7.90 -6.41 8.70
CA PRO A 194 -7.74 -5.58 7.52
C PRO A 194 -8.54 -6.16 6.35
N LEU A 195 -9.25 -5.31 5.61
CA LEU A 195 -10.00 -5.76 4.44
C LEU A 195 -9.04 -6.24 3.33
N ASP A 196 -7.83 -5.69 3.29
CA ASP A 196 -6.75 -6.11 2.39
C ASP A 196 -6.36 -7.59 2.59
N ALA A 197 -6.67 -8.16 3.77
CA ALA A 197 -6.48 -9.58 4.11
C ALA A 197 -7.79 -10.25 4.56
N LEU A 198 -8.95 -9.80 4.05
CA LEU A 198 -10.29 -10.19 4.55
C LEU A 198 -10.50 -11.70 4.68
N HIS A 199 -9.97 -12.47 3.74
CA HIS A 199 -10.12 -13.93 3.69
C HIS A 199 -8.83 -14.70 4.02
N TRP A 200 -7.79 -13.99 4.48
CA TRP A 200 -6.52 -14.60 4.80
C TRP A 200 -6.56 -15.11 6.24
N PRO A 201 -6.28 -16.41 6.49
CA PRO A 201 -6.19 -16.93 7.83
C PRO A 201 -5.18 -16.15 8.68
N THR A 202 -5.57 -15.84 9.91
CA THR A 202 -4.67 -15.24 10.90
C THR A 202 -3.75 -16.32 11.46
N SER A 203 -2.44 -16.23 11.21
CA SER A 203 -1.46 -17.12 11.87
C SER A 203 -1.17 -16.66 13.30
N ALA A 204 -1.19 -15.35 13.52
CA ALA A 204 -0.97 -14.71 14.81
C ALA A 204 -1.48 -13.26 14.78
N PRO A 205 -1.64 -12.57 15.93
CA PRO A 205 -2.02 -11.15 15.99
C PRO A 205 -1.33 -10.26 14.95
N GLY A 206 -2.10 -9.74 14.00
CA GLY A 206 -1.59 -8.83 12.96
C GLY A 206 -0.80 -9.51 11.84
N VAL A 207 -0.75 -10.84 11.77
CA VAL A 207 -0.09 -11.59 10.69
C VAL A 207 -1.11 -12.49 9.99
N PHE A 208 -1.28 -12.26 8.69
CA PHE A 208 -2.25 -12.94 7.85
C PHE A 208 -1.54 -13.72 6.75
N VAL A 209 -1.93 -14.97 6.54
CA VAL A 209 -1.26 -15.87 5.58
C VAL A 209 -2.11 -16.02 4.34
N LEU A 210 -1.49 -15.98 3.16
CA LEU A 210 -2.17 -16.22 1.90
C LEU A 210 -2.83 -17.60 1.92
N PRO A 211 -4.17 -17.70 1.69
CA PRO A 211 -4.86 -18.98 1.67
C PRO A 211 -4.40 -19.84 0.46
N PRO A 212 -4.73 -21.14 0.41
CA PRO A 212 -4.34 -21.99 -0.72
C PRO A 212 -4.99 -21.55 -2.05
N PRO A 213 -4.38 -21.83 -3.21
CA PRO A 213 -4.95 -21.49 -4.51
C PRO A 213 -6.39 -22.01 -4.68
N GLY A 214 -7.28 -21.14 -5.14
CA GLY A 214 -8.70 -21.46 -5.34
C GLY A 214 -9.60 -21.11 -4.15
N ALA A 215 -9.02 -20.84 -2.97
CA ALA A 215 -9.77 -20.23 -1.87
C ALA A 215 -9.99 -18.73 -2.12
N PRO A 216 -11.07 -18.13 -1.59
CA PRO A 216 -11.22 -16.68 -1.56
C PRO A 216 -10.04 -16.03 -0.83
N GLU A 217 -9.43 -15.00 -1.40
CA GLU A 217 -8.31 -14.27 -0.79
C GLU A 217 -8.61 -12.77 -0.64
N ARG A 218 -9.61 -12.25 -1.34
CA ARG A 218 -10.02 -10.84 -1.30
C ARG A 218 -11.47 -10.63 -1.70
N PRO A 219 -12.04 -9.44 -1.44
CA PRO A 219 -13.35 -9.07 -1.98
C PRO A 219 -13.43 -9.28 -3.49
N THR A 220 -14.53 -9.87 -3.96
CA THR A 220 -14.80 -10.13 -5.39
C THR A 220 -14.85 -8.84 -6.24
N ALA A 221 -15.00 -7.69 -5.59
CA ALA A 221 -14.90 -6.37 -6.20
C ALA A 221 -13.50 -6.07 -6.78
N PHE A 222 -12.45 -6.70 -6.23
CA PHE A 222 -11.08 -6.55 -6.67
C PHE A 222 -10.73 -7.62 -7.72
N PRO A 223 -10.36 -7.24 -8.95
CA PRO A 223 -10.13 -8.20 -10.03
C PRO A 223 -8.78 -8.95 -9.93
N GLU A 224 -7.79 -8.35 -9.28
CA GLU A 224 -6.47 -8.94 -9.06
C GLU A 224 -6.52 -10.22 -8.21
N ASN A 225 -5.56 -11.15 -8.37
CA ASN A 225 -5.41 -12.33 -7.52
C ASN A 225 -3.98 -12.45 -6.98
N ALA A 226 -3.79 -12.41 -5.65
CA ALA A 226 -2.49 -12.49 -4.98
C ALA A 226 -1.64 -13.68 -5.44
N HIS A 227 -2.21 -14.84 -5.73
CA HIS A 227 -1.47 -15.99 -6.26
C HIS A 227 -0.79 -15.76 -7.61
N ARG A 228 -1.23 -14.75 -8.36
CA ARG A 228 -0.69 -14.36 -9.67
C ARG A 228 0.11 -13.05 -9.61
N SER A 229 0.21 -12.45 -8.43
CA SER A 229 0.98 -11.23 -8.21
C SER A 229 2.48 -11.51 -8.20
N THR A 230 3.27 -10.44 -8.24
CA THR A 230 4.72 -10.55 -8.07
C THR A 230 5.13 -11.13 -6.70
N TRP A 231 4.25 -11.10 -5.71
CA TRP A 231 4.51 -11.63 -4.36
C TRP A 231 4.73 -13.15 -4.34
N LEU A 232 4.21 -13.90 -5.31
CA LEU A 232 4.42 -15.35 -5.37
C LEU A 232 5.70 -15.74 -6.09
N ALA A 233 6.35 -14.82 -6.80
CA ALA A 233 7.53 -15.14 -7.59
C ALA A 233 8.69 -15.75 -6.78
N PRO A 234 8.98 -15.33 -5.53
CA PRO A 234 10.02 -15.97 -4.70
C PRO A 234 9.79 -17.46 -4.44
N HIS A 235 8.54 -17.94 -4.44
CA HIS A 235 8.22 -19.35 -4.17
C HIS A 235 8.85 -20.30 -5.19
N ALA A 236 9.05 -19.86 -6.45
CA ALA A 236 9.71 -20.65 -7.49
C ALA A 236 11.18 -20.97 -7.16
N HIS A 237 11.73 -20.32 -6.14
CA HIS A 237 13.11 -20.46 -5.67
C HIS A 237 13.18 -20.84 -4.19
N GLY A 238 12.07 -21.31 -3.60
CA GLY A 238 12.00 -21.66 -2.18
C GLY A 238 11.82 -20.47 -1.23
N GLY A 239 11.74 -19.24 -1.75
CA GLY A 239 11.53 -18.03 -0.95
C GLY A 239 10.08 -17.75 -0.59
N VAL A 240 9.87 -16.74 0.24
CA VAL A 240 8.57 -16.22 0.70
C VAL A 240 8.48 -14.71 0.49
N THR A 241 7.27 -14.15 0.50
CA THR A 241 7.06 -12.70 0.56
C THR A 241 6.33 -12.31 1.85
N ALA A 242 6.78 -11.23 2.48
CA ALA A 242 6.03 -10.51 3.51
C ALA A 242 5.74 -9.08 3.03
N VAL A 243 4.49 -8.67 3.14
CA VAL A 243 4.01 -7.31 2.90
C VAL A 243 3.83 -6.67 4.26
N VAL A 244 4.52 -5.56 4.52
CA VAL A 244 4.56 -4.92 5.85
C VAL A 244 3.86 -3.56 5.78
N GLU A 245 2.75 -3.46 6.49
CA GLU A 245 1.85 -2.31 6.48
C GLU A 245 2.05 -1.45 7.74
N VAL A 246 2.21 -0.14 7.55
CA VAL A 246 2.37 0.83 8.64
C VAL A 246 1.39 1.99 8.43
N PRO A 247 0.62 2.40 9.46
CA PRO A 247 -0.33 3.48 9.30
C PRO A 247 0.34 4.85 9.34
N VAL A 248 -0.17 5.78 8.53
CA VAL A 248 0.17 7.21 8.63
C VAL A 248 -0.56 7.82 9.83
N TRP A 249 -1.84 7.49 10.01
CA TRP A 249 -2.61 7.81 11.21
C TRP A 249 -3.06 6.54 11.93
N ALA A 250 -2.67 6.40 13.18
CA ALA A 250 -3.09 5.31 14.05
C ALA A 250 -4.53 5.50 14.53
N ALA A 251 -5.28 4.40 14.60
CA ALA A 251 -6.64 4.36 15.13
C ALA A 251 -6.87 3.08 15.95
N ALA A 252 -7.10 3.23 17.26
CA ALA A 252 -7.20 2.09 18.19
C ALA A 252 -8.36 1.13 17.87
N GLY A 253 -9.43 1.62 17.24
CA GLY A 253 -10.60 0.81 16.87
C GLY A 253 -10.28 -0.36 15.93
N PHE A 254 -9.17 -0.31 15.20
CA PHE A 254 -8.71 -1.40 14.32
C PHE A 254 -8.09 -2.59 15.08
N ALA A 255 -7.81 -2.42 16.37
CA ALA A 255 -7.30 -3.47 17.26
C ALA A 255 -8.41 -4.15 18.09
N ASP A 256 -9.64 -3.62 18.07
CA ASP A 256 -10.72 -4.02 18.98
C ASP A 256 -11.45 -5.28 18.51
N LEU A 257 -11.16 -6.41 19.17
CA LEU A 257 -11.79 -7.71 18.89
C LEU A 257 -13.13 -7.92 19.59
N THR A 258 -13.66 -6.93 20.32
CA THR A 258 -14.98 -7.11 20.95
C THR A 258 -16.05 -7.30 19.88
N PRO A 259 -17.02 -8.21 20.08
CA PRO A 259 -18.14 -8.37 19.17
C PRO A 259 -18.89 -7.05 18.98
N HIS A 260 -19.19 -6.69 17.73
CA HIS A 260 -20.02 -5.52 17.48
C HIS A 260 -21.49 -5.84 17.86
N PRO A 261 -22.22 -4.97 18.58
CA PRO A 261 -23.55 -5.28 19.10
C PRO A 261 -24.63 -5.44 18.02
N ALA A 262 -24.46 -4.78 16.87
CA ALA A 262 -25.37 -4.87 15.72
C ALA A 262 -24.57 -4.89 14.41
N PRO A 263 -23.84 -5.97 14.12
CA PRO A 263 -22.84 -5.97 13.05
C PRO A 263 -23.48 -5.89 11.67
N GLU A 264 -24.57 -6.64 11.41
CA GLU A 264 -25.25 -6.63 10.12
C GLU A 264 -25.81 -5.25 9.76
N GLN A 265 -26.41 -4.55 10.73
CA GLN A 265 -26.87 -3.17 10.56
C GLN A 265 -25.69 -2.23 10.26
N ARG A 266 -24.53 -2.45 10.88
CA ARG A 266 -23.31 -1.66 10.63
C ARG A 266 -22.76 -1.91 9.23
N LEU A 267 -22.79 -3.16 8.76
CA LEU A 267 -22.39 -3.54 7.41
C LEU A 267 -23.30 -2.91 6.36
N GLN A 268 -24.61 -3.06 6.52
CA GLN A 268 -25.61 -2.47 5.63
C GLN A 268 -25.46 -0.94 5.59
N HIS A 269 -25.31 -0.30 6.75
CA HIS A 269 -25.06 1.14 6.82
C HIS A 269 -23.86 1.55 5.97
N TRP A 270 -22.70 0.89 6.11
CA TRP A 270 -21.51 1.26 5.35
C TRP A 270 -21.56 0.87 3.87
N ALA A 271 -22.34 -0.13 3.50
CA ALA A 271 -22.67 -0.41 2.11
C ALA A 271 -23.48 0.75 1.49
N GLU A 272 -24.57 1.18 2.14
CA GLU A 272 -25.39 2.32 1.72
C GLU A 272 -24.56 3.60 1.63
N ARG A 273 -23.76 3.91 2.66
CA ARG A 273 -22.88 5.09 2.68
C ARG A 273 -21.84 5.07 1.55
N LEU A 274 -21.22 3.93 1.26
CA LEU A 274 -20.29 3.81 0.14
C LEU A 274 -20.99 4.10 -1.19
N ARG A 275 -22.20 3.56 -1.40
CA ARG A 275 -23.00 3.84 -2.61
C ARG A 275 -23.37 5.33 -2.71
N ASP A 276 -23.81 5.96 -1.62
CA ASP A 276 -24.14 7.39 -1.58
C ASP A 276 -22.94 8.29 -1.91
N TYR A 277 -21.80 8.00 -1.29
CA TYR A 277 -20.57 8.74 -1.54
C TYR A 277 -20.11 8.57 -2.99
N ALA A 278 -20.13 7.34 -3.50
CA ALA A 278 -19.79 7.07 -4.89
C ALA A 278 -20.76 7.75 -5.86
N HIS A 279 -22.06 7.81 -5.54
CA HIS A 279 -23.05 8.53 -6.34
C HIS A 279 -22.77 10.05 -6.37
N THR A 280 -22.46 10.63 -5.21
CA THR A 280 -22.09 12.05 -5.08
C THR A 280 -20.89 12.38 -5.97
N VAL A 281 -19.79 11.63 -5.85
CA VAL A 281 -18.58 11.88 -6.64
C VAL A 281 -18.82 11.61 -8.13
N ARG A 282 -19.64 10.62 -8.49
CA ARG A 282 -20.03 10.36 -9.88
C ARG A 282 -20.79 11.52 -10.49
N GLY A 283 -21.67 12.17 -9.72
CA GLY A 283 -22.33 13.41 -10.16
C GLY A 283 -21.32 14.52 -10.50
N HIS A 284 -20.25 14.70 -9.72
CA HIS A 284 -19.17 15.62 -10.07
C HIS A 284 -18.39 15.13 -11.29
N TYR A 285 -18.04 13.84 -11.36
CA TYR A 285 -17.30 13.26 -12.47
C TYR A 285 -18.02 13.45 -13.81
N GLU A 286 -19.32 13.20 -13.88
CA GLU A 286 -20.11 13.38 -15.12
C GLU A 286 -20.18 14.86 -15.55
N ARG A 287 -20.31 15.81 -14.60
CA ARG A 287 -20.24 17.25 -14.92
C ARG A 287 -18.86 17.68 -15.41
N ALA A 288 -17.80 17.09 -14.87
CA ALA A 288 -16.42 17.40 -15.23
C ALA A 288 -16.00 16.79 -16.57
N ARG A 289 -16.63 15.68 -16.99
CA ARG A 289 -16.23 14.83 -18.12
C ARG A 289 -15.86 15.58 -19.41
N PRO A 290 -16.61 16.61 -19.86
CA PRO A 290 -16.26 17.39 -21.05
C PRO A 290 -14.94 18.16 -20.95
N HIS A 291 -14.44 18.39 -19.74
CA HIS A 291 -13.22 19.15 -19.45
C HIS A 291 -12.02 18.25 -19.09
N LEU A 292 -12.22 16.94 -18.96
CA LEU A 292 -11.16 16.02 -18.54
C LEU A 292 -10.22 15.66 -19.70
N PRO A 293 -8.94 15.35 -19.42
CA PRO A 293 -8.00 14.91 -20.44
C PRO A 293 -8.54 13.72 -21.26
N PRO A 294 -8.45 13.76 -22.60
CA PRO A 294 -8.88 12.65 -23.46
C PRO A 294 -7.95 11.44 -23.32
N PRO A 295 -8.37 10.25 -23.81
CA PRO A 295 -7.51 9.08 -23.88
C PRO A 295 -6.16 9.35 -24.52
N GLY A 296 -5.08 8.98 -23.83
CA GLY A 296 -3.71 9.17 -24.30
C GLY A 296 -2.66 8.71 -23.28
N PRO A 297 -1.37 8.79 -23.63
CA PRO A 297 -0.27 8.33 -22.76
C PRO A 297 0.08 9.32 -21.64
N GLY A 298 -0.64 10.44 -21.52
CA GLY A 298 -0.37 11.51 -20.56
C GLY A 298 -0.84 11.18 -19.14
N THR A 299 -0.16 11.74 -18.14
CA THR A 299 -0.49 11.56 -16.71
C THR A 299 -1.89 12.00 -16.35
N GLY A 300 -2.41 13.04 -17.01
CA GLY A 300 -3.79 13.48 -16.82
C GLY A 300 -4.79 12.38 -17.18
N PHE A 301 -4.52 11.57 -18.21
CA PHE A 301 -5.39 10.45 -18.55
C PHE A 301 -5.25 9.27 -17.57
N SER A 302 -4.05 8.99 -17.05
CA SER A 302 -3.87 7.99 -15.99
C SER A 302 -4.67 8.34 -14.74
N MET A 303 -4.65 9.61 -14.31
CA MET A 303 -5.47 10.07 -13.18
C MET A 303 -6.97 10.07 -13.50
N HIS A 304 -7.37 10.44 -14.72
CA HIS A 304 -8.76 10.31 -15.19
C HIS A 304 -9.25 8.86 -15.09
N ARG A 305 -8.47 7.90 -15.60
CA ARG A 305 -8.78 6.47 -15.48
C ARG A 305 -8.86 6.02 -14.02
N ALA A 306 -7.95 6.46 -13.18
CA ALA A 306 -7.94 6.12 -11.76
C ALA A 306 -9.22 6.58 -11.04
N VAL A 307 -9.73 7.78 -11.35
CA VAL A 307 -11.02 8.26 -10.84
C VAL A 307 -12.16 7.33 -11.29
N ALA A 308 -12.24 7.07 -12.60
CA ALA A 308 -13.31 6.24 -13.17
C ALA A 308 -13.33 4.82 -12.59
N GLU A 309 -12.16 4.20 -12.47
CA GLU A 309 -12.03 2.85 -11.93
C GLU A 309 -12.35 2.79 -10.43
N THR A 310 -11.89 3.77 -9.66
CA THR A 310 -12.22 3.86 -8.22
C THR A 310 -13.74 3.96 -8.01
N LEU A 311 -14.43 4.76 -8.83
CA LEU A 311 -15.90 4.87 -8.80
C LEU A 311 -16.61 3.59 -9.27
N ARG A 312 -16.01 2.85 -10.21
CA ARG A 312 -16.54 1.57 -10.71
C ARG A 312 -16.52 0.50 -9.63
N VAL A 313 -15.46 0.44 -8.82
CA VAL A 313 -15.30 -0.59 -7.77
C VAL A 313 -16.20 -0.36 -6.55
N CYS A 314 -16.62 0.89 -6.27
CA CYS A 314 -17.41 1.21 -5.07
C CYS A 314 -18.70 0.38 -4.92
N GLY A 315 -19.44 0.16 -6.01
CA GLY A 315 -20.69 -0.63 -5.99
C GLY A 315 -20.44 -2.09 -5.62
N PRO A 316 -19.69 -2.85 -6.45
CA PRO A 316 -19.33 -4.23 -6.14
C PRO A 316 -18.65 -4.41 -4.77
N LEU A 317 -17.90 -3.40 -4.30
CA LEU A 317 -17.29 -3.44 -2.97
C LEU A 317 -18.34 -3.34 -1.86
N ALA A 318 -19.31 -2.43 -1.98
CA ALA A 318 -20.44 -2.35 -1.05
C ALA A 318 -21.24 -3.67 -1.04
N ASP A 319 -21.49 -4.22 -2.22
CA ASP A 319 -22.21 -5.48 -2.41
C ASP A 319 -21.50 -6.69 -1.78
N SER A 320 -20.18 -6.62 -1.59
CA SER A 320 -19.39 -7.72 -1.02
C SER A 320 -19.60 -7.91 0.49
N TRP A 321 -20.03 -6.87 1.21
CA TRP A 321 -20.27 -6.93 2.66
C TRP A 321 -21.70 -6.58 3.08
N ASP A 322 -22.59 -6.24 2.14
CA ASP A 322 -23.99 -5.89 2.42
C ASP A 322 -24.85 -7.15 2.62
N PRO A 323 -25.35 -7.45 3.84
CA PRO A 323 -26.15 -8.64 4.09
C PRO A 323 -27.44 -8.73 3.28
N ALA A 324 -27.94 -7.60 2.75
CA ALA A 324 -29.14 -7.54 1.93
C ALA A 324 -28.88 -7.88 0.44
N HIS A 325 -27.62 -8.00 0.01
CA HIS A 325 -27.27 -8.19 -1.40
C HIS A 325 -27.03 -9.68 -1.75
N PRO A 326 -27.47 -10.18 -2.92
CA PRO A 326 -27.29 -11.58 -3.30
C PRO A 326 -25.84 -12.06 -3.42
N SER A 327 -24.89 -11.15 -3.64
CA SER A 327 -23.45 -11.47 -3.71
C SER A 327 -22.75 -11.47 -2.35
N PHE A 328 -23.50 -11.22 -1.26
CA PHE A 328 -22.95 -11.20 0.08
C PHE A 328 -22.33 -12.54 0.42
N THR A 329 -21.08 -12.50 0.89
CA THR A 329 -20.43 -13.66 1.49
C THR A 329 -20.30 -13.38 2.98
N PRO A 330 -20.85 -14.24 3.87
CA PRO A 330 -20.74 -14.06 5.31
C PRO A 330 -19.28 -13.84 5.73
N LEU A 331 -19.04 -12.74 6.44
CA LEU A 331 -17.72 -12.40 6.94
C LEU A 331 -17.49 -13.10 8.29
N PRO A 332 -16.31 -13.71 8.51
CA PRO A 332 -15.98 -14.27 9.82
C PRO A 332 -15.92 -13.15 10.87
N ASP A 333 -16.07 -13.49 12.15
CA ASP A 333 -15.77 -12.64 13.32
C ASP A 333 -16.11 -11.16 13.16
N LEU A 334 -17.41 -10.82 13.23
CA LEU A 334 -17.93 -9.44 13.11
C LEU A 334 -17.64 -8.59 14.36
N THR A 335 -16.35 -8.39 14.60
CA THR A 335 -15.78 -7.57 15.65
C THR A 335 -15.82 -6.09 15.31
N ARG A 336 -15.60 -5.23 16.30
CA ARG A 336 -15.46 -3.79 16.08
C ARG A 336 -14.33 -3.47 15.09
N ALA A 337 -13.18 -4.15 15.18
CA ALA A 337 -12.07 -4.01 14.23
C ALA A 337 -12.49 -4.30 12.78
N ARG A 338 -13.26 -5.36 12.54
CA ARG A 338 -13.75 -5.69 11.19
C ARG A 338 -14.71 -4.61 10.66
N THR A 339 -15.63 -4.14 11.50
CA THR A 339 -16.54 -3.05 11.10
C THR A 339 -15.81 -1.72 10.89
N ALA A 340 -14.75 -1.44 11.64
CA ALA A 340 -13.88 -0.27 11.48
C ALA A 340 -13.13 -0.32 10.15
N SER A 341 -12.60 -1.49 9.77
CA SER A 341 -11.94 -1.72 8.48
C SER A 341 -12.89 -1.45 7.30
N ILE A 342 -14.13 -1.96 7.37
CA ILE A 342 -15.17 -1.73 6.37
C ILE A 342 -15.55 -0.25 6.27
N GLU A 343 -15.74 0.42 7.41
CA GLU A 343 -15.95 1.86 7.45
C GLU A 343 -14.78 2.64 6.82
N GLY A 344 -13.54 2.26 7.14
CA GLY A 344 -12.34 2.87 6.58
C GLY A 344 -12.34 2.80 5.05
N PHE A 345 -12.66 1.63 4.49
CA PHE A 345 -12.78 1.46 3.04
C PHE A 345 -13.96 2.23 2.43
N ALA A 346 -15.12 2.23 3.09
CA ALA A 346 -16.32 2.94 2.65
C ALA A 346 -16.09 4.46 2.59
N ARG A 347 -15.25 5.00 3.48
CA ARG A 347 -14.85 6.42 3.49
C ARG A 347 -13.71 6.73 2.51
N ARG A 348 -12.63 5.96 2.56
CA ARG A 348 -11.40 6.27 1.81
C ARG A 348 -11.58 6.13 0.30
N THR A 349 -12.30 5.10 -0.16
CA THR A 349 -12.43 4.81 -1.60
C THR A 349 -13.06 5.97 -2.38
N PRO A 350 -14.25 6.48 -2.04
CA PRO A 350 -14.83 7.63 -2.75
C PRO A 350 -14.06 8.93 -2.48
N LEU A 351 -13.44 9.09 -1.31
CA LEU A 351 -12.58 10.25 -1.01
C LEU A 351 -11.36 10.31 -1.94
N ARG A 352 -10.71 9.18 -2.22
CA ARG A 352 -9.63 9.08 -3.22
C ARG A 352 -10.09 9.54 -4.60
N ALA A 353 -11.26 9.08 -5.04
CA ALA A 353 -11.84 9.51 -6.32
C ALA A 353 -12.15 11.01 -6.36
N ALA A 354 -12.74 11.56 -5.30
CA ALA A 354 -13.04 12.99 -5.19
C ALA A 354 -11.77 13.84 -5.22
N ALA A 355 -10.74 13.43 -4.49
CA ALA A 355 -9.47 14.13 -4.42
C ALA A 355 -8.70 14.12 -5.75
N MET A 356 -8.63 12.97 -6.43
CA MET A 356 -8.04 12.88 -7.76
C MET A 356 -8.86 13.69 -8.80
N LEU A 357 -10.19 13.71 -8.69
CA LEU A 357 -11.04 14.52 -9.58
C LEU A 357 -10.82 16.02 -9.37
N LEU A 358 -10.70 16.48 -8.12
CA LEU A 358 -10.35 17.86 -7.80
C LEU A 358 -9.03 18.25 -8.47
N ARG A 359 -8.00 17.41 -8.31
CA ARG A 359 -6.69 17.63 -8.94
C ARG A 359 -6.75 17.68 -10.46
N LEU A 360 -7.50 16.78 -11.09
CA LEU A 360 -7.70 16.82 -12.55
C LEU A 360 -8.24 18.17 -13.02
N LEU A 361 -9.24 18.70 -12.32
CA LEU A 361 -9.82 20.00 -12.67
C LEU A 361 -8.87 21.16 -12.38
N GLU A 362 -8.06 21.09 -11.33
CA GLU A 362 -7.04 22.10 -11.02
C GLU A 362 -5.91 22.13 -12.03
N GLU A 363 -5.42 20.95 -12.43
CA GLU A 363 -4.24 20.82 -13.28
C GLU A 363 -4.56 20.94 -14.77
N TYR A 364 -5.72 20.43 -15.21
CA TYR A 364 -6.05 20.29 -16.64
C TYR A 364 -7.25 21.12 -17.09
N ALA A 365 -8.03 21.69 -16.15
CA ALA A 365 -9.14 22.57 -16.49
C ALA A 365 -9.28 23.77 -15.54
N PRO A 366 -8.23 24.61 -15.33
CA PRO A 366 -8.28 25.75 -14.41
C PRO A 366 -9.04 26.97 -14.99
N THR A 367 -10.26 26.76 -15.47
CA THR A 367 -11.07 27.82 -16.11
C THR A 367 -12.11 28.41 -15.13
N PRO A 368 -12.70 29.58 -15.44
CA PRO A 368 -13.84 30.11 -14.70
C PRO A 368 -15.06 29.17 -14.71
N ALA A 369 -15.26 28.41 -15.79
CA ALA A 369 -16.40 27.50 -15.93
C ALA A 369 -16.37 26.35 -14.91
N THR A 370 -15.18 25.85 -14.58
CA THR A 370 -14.96 24.76 -13.62
C THR A 370 -14.64 25.26 -12.21
N ALA A 371 -14.50 26.57 -11.99
CA ALA A 371 -14.15 27.15 -10.69
C ALA A 371 -15.17 26.83 -9.58
N PRO A 372 -16.51 26.93 -9.80
CA PRO A 372 -17.49 26.55 -8.79
C PRO A 372 -17.36 25.07 -8.40
N GLN A 373 -17.19 24.20 -9.39
CA GLN A 373 -17.06 22.76 -9.16
C GLN A 373 -15.78 22.40 -8.39
N ARG A 374 -14.65 23.09 -8.66
CA ARG A 374 -13.42 22.92 -7.87
C ARG A 374 -13.64 23.29 -6.42
N ALA A 375 -14.29 24.43 -6.15
CA ALA A 375 -14.60 24.85 -4.78
C ALA A 375 -15.55 23.88 -4.06
N GLU A 376 -16.57 23.37 -4.75
CA GLU A 376 -17.47 22.34 -4.21
C GLU A 376 -16.72 21.04 -3.84
N LEU A 377 -15.84 20.56 -4.73
CA LEU A 377 -15.04 19.37 -4.53
C LEU A 377 -14.01 19.56 -3.41
N GLU A 378 -13.35 20.71 -3.34
CA GLU A 378 -12.42 21.03 -2.25
C GLU A 378 -13.13 21.03 -0.90
N ALA A 379 -14.29 21.69 -0.81
CA ALA A 379 -15.12 21.66 0.40
C ALA A 379 -15.62 20.24 0.72
N LEU A 380 -15.94 19.43 -0.28
CA LEU A 380 -16.33 18.02 -0.10
C LEU A 380 -15.19 17.20 0.49
N VAL A 381 -14.01 17.28 -0.11
CA VAL A 381 -12.79 16.58 0.34
C VAL A 381 -12.42 17.02 1.75
N ALA A 382 -12.44 18.32 2.05
CA ALA A 382 -12.16 18.85 3.39
C ALA A 382 -13.14 18.29 4.43
N ARG A 383 -14.45 18.33 4.17
CA ARG A 383 -15.46 17.79 5.09
C ARG A 383 -15.33 16.28 5.28
N TRP A 384 -15.06 15.53 4.21
CA TRP A 384 -14.92 14.08 4.29
C TRP A 384 -13.63 13.67 5.01
N CYS A 385 -12.52 14.37 4.81
CA CYS A 385 -11.30 14.19 5.60
C CYS A 385 -11.56 14.47 7.09
N ALA A 386 -12.22 15.59 7.42
CA ALA A 386 -12.56 15.90 8.81
C ALA A 386 -13.44 14.81 9.45
N ALA A 387 -14.47 14.36 8.74
CA ALA A 387 -15.35 13.29 9.21
C ALA A 387 -14.63 11.93 9.34
N TYR A 388 -13.72 11.62 8.42
CA TYR A 388 -12.95 10.38 8.45
C TYR A 388 -11.97 10.36 9.62
N SER A 389 -11.22 11.45 9.80
CA SER A 389 -10.31 11.62 10.94
C SER A 389 -11.05 11.58 12.28
N ALA A 390 -12.19 12.27 12.39
CA ALA A 390 -12.99 12.29 13.61
C ALA A 390 -13.59 10.91 13.95
N SER A 391 -14.06 10.15 12.96
CA SER A 391 -14.69 8.84 13.21
C SER A 391 -13.75 7.84 13.89
N PHE A 392 -12.45 7.95 13.60
CA PHE A 392 -11.43 7.04 14.12
C PHE A 392 -10.57 7.65 15.21
N THR A 393 -10.83 8.90 15.61
CA THR A 393 -9.93 9.68 16.48
C THR A 393 -8.48 9.57 15.99
N ALA A 394 -8.30 9.71 14.67
CA ALA A 394 -7.08 9.32 13.99
C ALA A 394 -5.89 10.19 14.44
N THR A 395 -4.84 9.56 14.95
CA THR A 395 -3.65 10.27 15.47
C THR A 395 -2.47 10.10 14.54
N TRP A 396 -1.82 11.19 14.15
CA TRP A 396 -0.60 11.15 13.33
C TRP A 396 0.49 10.31 14.01
N VAL A 397 1.03 9.34 13.28
CA VAL A 397 2.22 8.60 13.72
C VAL A 397 3.45 9.36 13.25
N PRO A 398 4.38 9.79 14.13
CA PRO A 398 5.61 10.44 13.68
C PRO A 398 6.38 9.58 12.66
N VAL A 399 6.90 10.21 11.60
CA VAL A 399 7.56 9.52 10.47
C VAL A 399 8.71 8.62 10.92
N ASP A 400 9.49 9.05 11.91
CA ASP A 400 10.56 8.28 12.54
C ASP A 400 10.04 7.01 13.21
N ARG A 401 8.88 7.05 13.87
CA ARG A 401 8.24 5.86 14.44
C ARG A 401 7.67 4.93 13.37
N GLN A 402 7.13 5.48 12.28
CA GLN A 402 6.68 4.65 11.16
C GLN A 402 7.86 3.87 10.55
N ILE A 403 8.97 4.57 10.30
CA ILE A 403 10.21 3.99 9.78
C ILE A 403 10.76 2.96 10.76
N GLU A 404 10.91 3.31 12.05
CA GLU A 404 11.43 2.39 13.07
C GLU A 404 10.59 1.11 13.15
N HIS A 405 9.27 1.25 13.14
CA HIS A 405 8.38 0.10 13.16
C HIS A 405 8.58 -0.80 11.95
N GLN A 406 8.54 -0.23 10.74
CA GLN A 406 8.68 -1.00 9.50
C GLN A 406 10.06 -1.67 9.39
N VAL A 407 11.11 -1.00 9.85
CA VAL A 407 12.47 -1.53 9.95
C VAL A 407 12.51 -2.73 10.90
N ASN A 408 11.93 -2.63 12.10
CA ASN A 408 11.93 -3.72 13.08
C ASN A 408 11.22 -4.96 12.55
N VAL A 409 10.03 -4.78 11.95
CA VAL A 409 9.25 -5.89 11.37
C VAL A 409 9.97 -6.49 10.17
N THR A 410 10.56 -5.67 9.30
CA THR A 410 11.36 -6.14 8.16
C THR A 410 12.55 -6.98 8.61
N THR A 411 13.33 -6.51 9.59
CA THR A 411 14.48 -7.25 10.12
C THR A 411 14.06 -8.57 10.79
N ALA A 412 12.92 -8.59 11.48
CA ALA A 412 12.38 -9.80 12.09
C ALA A 412 11.89 -10.82 11.05
N ALA A 413 11.23 -10.36 9.98
CA ALA A 413 10.80 -11.23 8.89
C ALA A 413 12.00 -11.89 8.20
N VAL A 414 13.07 -11.11 7.96
CA VAL A 414 14.33 -11.61 7.40
C VAL A 414 14.96 -12.66 8.32
N GLU A 415 15.05 -12.39 9.62
CA GLU A 415 15.56 -13.35 10.61
C GLU A 415 14.79 -14.67 10.64
N ALA A 416 13.46 -14.57 10.70
CA ALA A 416 12.59 -15.74 10.78
C ALA A 416 12.69 -16.60 9.51
N ALA A 417 12.76 -15.97 8.33
CA ALA A 417 12.92 -16.69 7.07
C ALA A 417 14.33 -17.31 6.92
N GLU A 418 15.38 -16.66 7.40
CA GLU A 418 16.74 -17.26 7.44
C GLU A 418 16.78 -18.50 8.33
N GLY A 419 16.14 -18.45 9.51
CA GLY A 419 16.09 -19.59 10.44
C GLY A 419 15.42 -20.81 9.83
N HIS A 420 14.42 -20.62 8.97
CA HIS A 420 13.73 -21.72 8.29
C HIS A 420 14.60 -22.39 7.22
N LEU A 421 15.39 -21.62 6.47
CA LEU A 421 16.37 -22.16 5.52
C LEU A 421 17.44 -23.03 6.17
N ALA A 422 17.88 -22.71 7.39
CA ALA A 422 18.90 -23.47 8.11
C ALA A 422 18.35 -24.80 8.70
N ALA A 423 17.03 -24.94 8.79
CA ALA A 423 16.37 -26.13 9.32
C ALA A 423 15.88 -27.11 8.22
N SER A 424 16.01 -26.71 6.94
CA SER A 424 15.65 -27.51 5.76
C SER A 424 16.90 -28.11 5.12
#